data_AF-A0A358U023-F1
#
_entry.id   AF-A0A358U023-F1
#
_cell.length_a   1.000
_cell.length_b   1.000
_cell.length_c   1.000
_cell.angle_alpha   90.00
_cell.angle_beta   90.00
_cell.angle_gamma   90.00
#
_symmetry.space_group_name_H-M   'P 1'
#
loop_
_entity.id
_entity.type
_entity.pdbx_description
1 polymer ?
#
loop_
_entity_poly.entity_id
_entity_poly.type
_entity_poly.pdbx_seq_one_letter_code
_entity_poly.pdbx_strand_id
1 'polypeptide(L)'
;KGYPIPELTLSNLHPKNLPMWPLLFITIACGAISGFHATQSPLIARTIQNEKHGRRIFYGMMIGESAIALVWAAAGMAVFGGTGGLQEALAAGGPAGVVRTVSITMLGAIGGTLAIIGVIILPITSGDTAFRGARMVIADFFKMNQKPMSKRLAISIPLFAIAFGLSKIDFNFLWRYFSWANQTTAMILLWAAAMYLVKEKRLHWIATIPAIFMTAVTFTYLLQAPEGFGLATSISYPVGLLITLGITLLFASKVRKERKTEIL
;
A
#
# COMPACT_ATOMS: atom_id res chain seq x y z
N LYS A 1 -18.40 18.55 22.05
CA LYS A 1 -17.11 19.27 22.14
C LYS A 1 -16.20 18.69 21.06
N GLY A 2 -15.61 19.52 20.20
CA GLY A 2 -14.67 19.01 19.19
C GLY A 2 -13.42 18.44 19.87
N TYR A 3 -12.87 17.37 19.33
CA TYR A 3 -11.57 16.88 19.77
C TYR A 3 -10.48 17.78 19.18
N PRO A 4 -9.49 18.24 19.97
CA PRO A 4 -8.39 19.02 19.44
C PRO A 4 -7.48 18.14 18.57
N ILE A 5 -7.22 18.57 17.34
CA ILE A 5 -6.25 17.94 16.44
C ILE A 5 -5.02 18.86 16.42
N PRO A 6 -3.79 18.33 16.57
CA PRO A 6 -2.58 19.14 16.47
C PRO A 6 -2.48 19.84 15.11
N GLU A 7 -2.00 21.08 15.12
CA GLU A 7 -1.70 21.83 13.89
C GLU A 7 -0.58 21.15 13.09
N LEU A 8 -0.58 21.39 11.77
CA LEU A 8 0.45 20.88 10.88
C LEU A 8 1.82 21.45 11.28
N THR A 9 2.81 20.58 11.45
CA THR A 9 4.20 20.96 11.68
C THR A 9 5.13 20.27 10.70
N LEU A 10 6.23 20.97 10.35
CA LEU A 10 7.32 20.41 9.55
C LEU A 10 8.35 19.66 10.42
N SER A 11 8.25 19.75 11.75
CA SER A 11 9.11 19.02 12.67
C SER A 11 8.80 17.52 12.67
N ASN A 12 9.83 16.68 12.76
CA ASN A 12 9.64 15.25 12.96
C ASN A 12 9.13 14.97 14.38
N LEU A 13 7.88 14.52 14.50
CA LEU A 13 7.25 14.18 15.79
C LEU A 13 7.41 12.71 16.18
N HIS A 14 8.12 11.91 15.38
CA HIS A 14 8.32 10.49 15.68
C HIS A 14 9.16 10.34 16.96
N PRO A 15 8.72 9.61 18.00
CA PRO A 15 9.40 9.55 19.30
C PRO A 15 10.88 9.11 19.24
N LYS A 16 11.21 8.27 18.25
CA LYS A 16 12.57 7.79 17.98
C LYS A 16 13.32 8.59 16.91
N ASN A 17 12.82 9.75 16.49
CA ASN A 17 13.36 10.56 15.40
C ASN A 17 13.64 9.78 14.11
N LEU A 18 12.78 8.79 13.79
CA LEU A 18 12.97 7.98 12.59
C LEU A 18 12.67 8.82 11.34
N PRO A 19 13.35 8.57 10.21
CA PRO A 19 13.17 9.35 8.99
C PRO A 19 11.74 9.31 8.44
N MET A 20 10.99 10.38 8.69
CA MET A 20 9.54 10.45 8.48
C MET A 20 9.14 10.23 7.02
N TRP A 21 9.84 10.83 6.06
CA TRP A 21 9.44 10.81 4.66
C TRP A 21 9.28 9.38 4.10
N PRO A 22 10.32 8.53 4.01
CA PRO A 22 10.14 7.20 3.45
C PRO A 22 9.24 6.32 4.33
N LEU A 23 9.32 6.45 5.65
CA LEU A 23 8.51 5.66 6.58
C LEU A 23 7.01 5.94 6.41
N LEU A 24 6.61 7.20 6.26
CA LEU A 24 5.20 7.58 6.13
C LEU A 24 4.52 6.86 4.95
N PHE A 25 5.14 6.92 3.77
CA PHE A 25 4.58 6.33 2.53
C PHE A 25 4.64 4.79 2.51
N ILE A 26 5.60 4.20 3.22
CA ILE A 26 5.70 2.74 3.37
C ILE A 26 4.68 2.24 4.41
N THR A 27 4.52 2.94 5.53
CA THR A 27 3.60 2.57 6.61
C THR A 27 2.14 2.76 6.20
N ILE A 28 1.78 3.90 5.60
CA ILE A 28 0.40 4.18 5.13
C ILE A 28 0.22 3.59 3.73
N ALA A 29 0.50 2.29 3.60
CA ALA A 29 0.67 1.64 2.30
C ALA A 29 -0.55 1.84 1.38
N CYS A 30 -1.66 1.17 1.66
CA CYS A 30 -2.86 1.26 0.82
C CYS A 30 -3.51 2.65 0.80
N GLY A 31 -3.30 3.48 1.83
CA GLY A 31 -3.84 4.83 1.90
C GLY A 31 -3.07 5.87 1.07
N ALA A 32 -1.76 5.65 0.84
CA ALA A 32 -0.93 6.52 0.01
C ALA A 32 -0.90 6.05 -1.46
N ILE A 33 -0.56 4.79 -1.70
CA ILE A 33 -0.65 4.11 -3.01
C ILE A 33 -0.50 2.60 -2.85
N SER A 34 -1.24 1.81 -3.63
CA SER A 34 -1.30 0.37 -3.43
C SER A 34 -0.91 -0.46 -4.65
N GLY A 35 0.19 -1.20 -4.52
CA GLY A 35 0.56 -2.26 -5.46
C GLY A 35 -0.34 -3.48 -5.32
N PHE A 36 -0.81 -3.78 -4.10
CA PHE A 36 -1.76 -4.84 -3.83
C PHE A 36 -3.03 -4.67 -4.66
N HIS A 37 -3.64 -3.48 -4.69
CA HIS A 37 -4.80 -3.21 -5.55
C HIS A 37 -4.51 -3.39 -7.03
N ALA A 38 -3.30 -3.05 -7.48
CA ALA A 38 -2.89 -3.31 -8.86
C ALA A 38 -2.85 -4.82 -9.17
N THR A 39 -2.42 -5.67 -8.24
CA THR A 39 -2.46 -7.14 -8.42
C THR A 39 -3.89 -7.70 -8.52
N GLN A 40 -4.87 -7.05 -7.89
CA GLN A 40 -6.27 -7.49 -7.90
C GLN A 40 -7.08 -6.89 -9.05
N SER A 41 -6.59 -5.83 -9.69
CA SER A 41 -7.28 -5.11 -10.75
C SER A 41 -7.70 -5.99 -11.94
N PRO A 42 -6.92 -6.99 -12.41
CA PRO A 42 -7.37 -7.90 -13.47
C PRO A 42 -8.61 -8.72 -13.10
N LEU A 43 -8.73 -9.13 -11.84
CA LEU A 43 -9.89 -9.88 -11.36
C LEU A 43 -11.13 -8.99 -11.39
N ILE A 44 -11.01 -7.77 -10.87
CA ILE A 44 -12.11 -6.79 -10.84
C ILE A 44 -12.51 -6.38 -12.26
N ALA A 45 -11.52 -6.17 -13.14
CA ALA A 45 -11.72 -5.79 -14.54
C ALA A 45 -12.53 -6.82 -15.34
N ARG A 46 -12.49 -8.11 -14.97
CA ARG A 46 -13.30 -9.16 -15.61
C ARG A 46 -14.73 -9.25 -15.07
N THR A 47 -15.01 -8.60 -13.93
CA THR A 47 -16.34 -8.64 -13.28
C THR A 47 -17.15 -7.36 -13.47
N ILE A 48 -16.53 -6.30 -14.00
CA ILE A 48 -17.24 -5.06 -14.33
C ILE A 48 -18.15 -5.28 -15.55
N GLN A 49 -19.41 -4.90 -15.40
CA GLN A 49 -20.43 -5.02 -16.45
C GLN A 49 -20.32 -3.93 -17.52
N ASN A 50 -19.76 -2.78 -17.16
CA ASN A 50 -19.65 -1.61 -18.05
C ASN A 50 -18.39 -0.81 -17.74
N GLU A 51 -17.63 -0.45 -18.78
CA GLU A 51 -16.43 0.37 -18.66
C GLU A 51 -16.69 1.74 -18.04
N LYS A 52 -17.90 2.29 -18.20
CA LYS A 52 -18.33 3.55 -17.53
C LYS A 52 -18.22 3.46 -16.01
N HIS A 53 -18.30 2.26 -15.43
CA HIS A 53 -18.10 2.06 -13.99
C HIS A 53 -16.63 2.04 -13.58
N GLY A 54 -15.69 1.87 -14.53
CA GLY A 54 -14.26 1.75 -14.26
C GLY A 54 -13.69 2.90 -13.45
N ARG A 55 -14.02 4.16 -13.79
CA ARG A 55 -13.56 5.33 -13.01
C ARG A 55 -14.06 5.29 -11.57
N ARG A 56 -15.34 4.94 -11.34
CA ARG A 56 -15.91 4.88 -10.00
C ARG A 56 -15.28 3.75 -9.18
N ILE A 57 -15.07 2.58 -9.78
CA ILE A 57 -14.59 1.39 -9.10
C ILE A 57 -13.09 1.47 -8.81
N PHE A 58 -12.26 1.86 -9.78
CA PHE A 58 -10.81 1.91 -9.58
C PHE A 58 -10.37 3.20 -8.90
N TYR A 59 -10.75 4.36 -9.44
CA TYR A 59 -10.30 5.65 -8.89
C TYR A 59 -11.13 6.06 -7.67
N GLY A 60 -12.47 5.97 -7.77
CA GLY A 60 -13.36 6.40 -6.70
C GLY A 60 -13.16 5.65 -5.37
N MET A 61 -12.92 4.33 -5.44
CA MET A 61 -12.67 3.54 -4.23
C MET A 61 -11.34 3.87 -3.57
N MET A 62 -10.30 4.20 -4.32
CA MET A 62 -9.02 4.64 -3.76
C MET A 62 -9.15 5.97 -3.01
N ILE A 63 -9.92 6.92 -3.55
CA ILE A 63 -10.23 8.17 -2.84
C ILE A 63 -11.00 7.88 -1.53
N GLY A 64 -11.93 6.91 -1.56
CA GLY A 64 -12.64 6.46 -0.37
C GLY A 64 -11.71 5.90 0.72
N GLU A 65 -10.76 5.05 0.34
CA GLU A 65 -9.76 4.52 1.28
C GLU A 65 -8.87 5.62 1.86
N SER A 66 -8.41 6.55 1.02
CA SER A 66 -7.63 7.71 1.50
C SER A 66 -8.44 8.57 2.49
N ALA A 67 -9.73 8.80 2.24
CA ALA A 67 -10.59 9.52 3.18
C ALA A 67 -10.73 8.79 4.51
N ILE A 68 -10.92 7.46 4.50
CA ILE A 68 -10.98 6.64 5.71
C ILE A 68 -9.64 6.72 6.48
N ALA A 69 -8.50 6.65 5.78
CA ALA A 69 -7.18 6.76 6.40
C ALA A 69 -6.99 8.12 7.10
N LEU A 70 -7.43 9.21 6.48
CA LEU A 70 -7.38 10.55 7.08
C LEU A 70 -8.28 10.66 8.31
N VAL A 71 -9.47 10.06 8.29
CA VAL A 71 -10.37 10.02 9.47
C VAL A 71 -9.70 9.27 10.63
N TRP A 72 -9.08 8.11 10.38
CA TRP A 72 -8.38 7.36 11.41
C TRP A 72 -7.14 8.08 11.95
N ALA A 73 -6.39 8.77 11.09
CA ALA A 73 -5.26 9.60 11.51
C ALA A 73 -5.73 10.74 12.42
N ALA A 74 -6.78 11.46 12.02
CA ALA A 74 -7.39 12.54 12.81
C ALA A 74 -7.92 12.02 14.15
N ALA A 75 -8.64 10.90 14.15
CA ALA A 75 -9.19 10.28 15.35
C ALA A 75 -8.09 9.81 16.32
N GLY A 76 -7.01 9.23 15.81
CA GLY A 76 -5.85 8.85 16.60
C GLY A 76 -5.18 10.05 17.27
N MET A 77 -4.94 11.12 16.51
CA MET A 77 -4.35 12.35 17.07
C MET A 77 -5.25 13.00 18.13
N ALA A 78 -6.56 13.01 17.88
CA ALA A 78 -7.58 13.55 18.77
C ALA A 78 -7.71 12.80 20.10
N VAL A 79 -7.72 11.46 20.05
CA VAL A 79 -8.00 10.61 21.22
C VAL A 79 -6.77 10.44 22.11
N PHE A 80 -5.57 10.36 21.52
CA PHE A 80 -4.35 10.07 22.27
C PHE A 80 -3.49 11.29 22.60
N GLY A 81 -3.89 12.49 22.18
CA GLY A 81 -3.23 13.74 22.56
C GLY A 81 -1.78 13.88 22.07
N GLY A 82 -1.38 13.13 21.03
CA GLY A 82 -0.04 13.19 20.44
C GLY A 82 0.64 11.82 20.33
N THR A 83 1.91 11.83 19.92
CA THR A 83 2.67 10.60 19.64
C THR A 83 3.02 9.79 20.89
N GLY A 84 3.18 10.43 22.04
CA GLY A 84 3.42 9.76 23.33
C GLY A 84 2.25 8.88 23.77
N GLY A 85 1.04 9.45 23.88
CA GLY A 85 -0.16 8.68 24.25
C GLY A 85 -0.52 7.61 23.22
N LEU A 86 -0.28 7.86 21.92
CA LEU A 86 -0.46 6.84 20.89
C LEU A 86 0.52 5.68 21.09
N GLN A 87 1.77 5.97 21.45
CA GLN A 87 2.78 4.95 21.69
C GLN A 87 2.43 4.07 22.90
N GLU A 88 1.91 4.67 23.98
CA GLU A 88 1.41 3.92 25.14
C GLU A 88 0.24 3.01 24.77
N ALA A 89 -0.72 3.52 24.00
CA ALA A 89 -1.85 2.73 23.53
C ALA A 89 -1.43 1.57 22.60
N LEU A 90 -0.46 1.81 21.72
CA LEU A 90 0.14 0.77 20.87
C LEU A 90 0.88 -0.28 21.69
N ALA A 91 1.59 0.11 22.76
CA ALA A 91 2.29 -0.83 23.64
C ALA A 91 1.30 -1.69 24.46
N ALA A 92 0.18 -1.10 24.90
CA ALA A 92 -0.81 -1.79 25.73
C ALA A 92 -1.71 -2.76 24.95
N GLY A 93 -2.11 -2.41 23.72
CA GLY A 93 -3.12 -3.17 22.98
C GLY A 93 -2.83 -3.36 21.49
N GLY A 94 -1.69 -2.89 21.00
CA GLY A 94 -1.35 -2.92 19.58
C GLY A 94 -2.31 -2.09 18.72
N PRO A 95 -2.20 -2.21 17.38
CA PRO A 95 -3.08 -1.49 16.45
C PRO A 95 -4.57 -1.80 16.67
N ALA A 96 -4.91 -3.04 17.02
CA ALA A 96 -6.30 -3.43 17.31
C ALA A 96 -6.84 -2.75 18.58
N GLY A 97 -6.02 -2.63 19.62
CA GLY A 97 -6.39 -1.92 20.85
C GLY A 97 -6.59 -0.42 20.60
N VAL A 98 -5.73 0.20 19.79
CA VAL A 98 -5.89 1.60 19.35
C VAL A 98 -7.23 1.81 18.64
N VAL A 99 -7.55 0.96 17.67
CA VAL A 99 -8.84 0.99 16.95
C VAL A 99 -10.01 0.84 17.91
N ARG A 100 -9.93 -0.10 18.86
CA ARG A 100 -10.97 -0.32 19.86
C ARG A 100 -11.20 0.91 20.73
N THR A 101 -10.13 1.49 21.28
CA THR A 101 -10.20 2.67 22.15
C THR A 101 -10.82 3.85 21.41
N VAL A 102 -10.33 4.17 20.20
CA VAL A 102 -10.89 5.25 19.37
C VAL A 102 -12.37 5.01 19.10
N SER A 103 -12.74 3.80 18.69
CA SER A 103 -14.12 3.45 18.33
C SER A 103 -15.08 3.62 19.51
N ILE A 104 -14.74 3.06 20.68
CA ILE A 104 -15.61 3.11 21.87
C ILE A 104 -15.65 4.53 22.46
N THR A 105 -14.53 5.23 22.52
CA THR A 105 -14.46 6.59 23.08
C THR A 105 -15.23 7.60 22.23
N MET A 106 -15.19 7.49 20.90
CA MET A 106 -15.83 8.47 20.02
C MET A 106 -17.28 8.11 19.66
N LEU A 107 -17.60 6.82 19.49
CA LEU A 107 -18.90 6.36 18.98
C LEU A 107 -19.76 5.67 20.04
N GLY A 108 -19.28 5.56 21.28
CA GLY A 108 -19.94 4.84 22.36
C GLY A 108 -19.98 3.33 22.13
N ALA A 109 -20.67 2.60 23.00
CA ALA A 109 -20.71 1.13 22.97
C ALA A 109 -21.31 0.58 21.67
N ILE A 110 -22.44 1.12 21.22
CA ILE A 110 -23.16 0.63 20.03
C ILE A 110 -22.39 0.99 18.76
N GLY A 111 -22.11 2.28 18.54
CA GLY A 111 -21.41 2.74 17.34
C GLY A 111 -19.98 2.22 17.24
N GLY A 112 -19.28 2.13 18.39
CA GLY A 112 -17.92 1.61 18.44
C GLY A 112 -17.86 0.11 18.14
N THR A 113 -18.82 -0.67 18.61
CA THR A 113 -18.91 -2.11 18.26
C THR A 113 -19.15 -2.31 16.77
N LEU A 114 -20.05 -1.53 16.16
CA LEU A 114 -20.29 -1.57 14.71
C LEU A 114 -19.04 -1.18 13.91
N ALA A 115 -18.31 -0.16 14.35
CA ALA A 115 -17.06 0.25 13.72
C ALA A 115 -15.99 -0.86 13.77
N ILE A 116 -15.82 -1.51 14.92
CA ILE A 116 -14.89 -2.64 15.09
C ILE A 116 -15.26 -3.80 14.18
N ILE A 117 -16.56 -4.15 14.07
CA ILE A 117 -17.04 -5.19 13.15
C ILE A 117 -16.65 -4.82 11.71
N GLY A 118 -16.86 -3.57 11.30
CA GLY A 118 -16.45 -3.08 9.98
C GLY A 118 -14.94 -3.20 9.74
N VAL A 119 -14.12 -2.81 10.72
CA VAL A 119 -12.65 -2.95 10.65
C VAL A 119 -12.21 -4.41 10.57
N ILE A 120 -12.94 -5.36 11.16
CA ILE A 120 -12.63 -6.80 11.09
C ILE A 120 -13.07 -7.41 9.74
N ILE A 121 -14.22 -7.00 9.21
CA ILE A 121 -14.73 -7.52 7.92
C ILE A 121 -13.80 -7.15 6.76
N LEU A 122 -13.21 -5.96 6.78
CA LEU A 122 -12.34 -5.46 5.72
C LEU A 122 -11.14 -6.41 5.44
N PRO A 123 -10.25 -6.74 6.41
CA PRO A 123 -9.14 -7.65 6.16
C PRO A 123 -9.60 -9.08 5.84
N ILE A 124 -10.77 -9.53 6.30
CA ILE A 124 -11.31 -10.85 5.93
C ILE A 124 -11.67 -10.87 4.43
N THR A 125 -12.40 -9.86 3.96
CA THR A 125 -12.84 -9.77 2.55
C THR A 125 -11.68 -9.46 1.60
N SER A 126 -10.77 -8.56 1.98
CA SER A 126 -9.53 -8.31 1.25
C SER A 126 -8.60 -9.52 1.26
N GLY A 127 -8.54 -10.25 2.39
CA GLY A 127 -7.78 -11.49 2.54
C GLY A 127 -8.27 -12.60 1.61
N ASP A 128 -9.58 -12.87 1.57
CA ASP A 128 -10.16 -13.83 0.62
C ASP A 128 -9.81 -13.46 -0.83
N THR A 129 -9.93 -12.18 -1.17
CA THR A 129 -9.54 -11.66 -2.49
C THR A 129 -8.06 -11.90 -2.77
N ALA A 130 -7.18 -11.68 -1.79
CA ALA A 130 -5.74 -11.94 -1.90
C ALA A 130 -5.44 -13.42 -2.17
N PHE A 131 -6.01 -14.34 -1.38
CA PHE A 131 -5.83 -15.79 -1.58
C PHE A 131 -6.33 -16.24 -2.95
N ARG A 132 -7.48 -15.71 -3.37
CA ARG A 132 -8.07 -16.00 -4.67
C ARG A 132 -7.18 -15.48 -5.80
N GLY A 133 -6.67 -14.25 -5.69
CA GLY A 133 -5.74 -13.65 -6.64
C GLY A 133 -4.42 -14.42 -6.74
N ALA A 134 -3.79 -14.69 -5.59
CA ALA A 134 -2.55 -15.46 -5.51
C ALA A 134 -2.69 -16.85 -6.15
N ARG A 135 -3.79 -17.57 -5.87
CA ARG A 135 -4.08 -18.85 -6.51
C ARG A 135 -4.19 -18.72 -8.04
N MET A 136 -4.85 -17.68 -8.55
CA MET A 136 -4.96 -17.48 -9.99
C MET A 136 -3.61 -17.16 -10.63
N VAL A 137 -2.79 -16.32 -10.00
CA VAL A 137 -1.44 -16.00 -10.49
C VAL A 137 -0.56 -17.26 -10.56
N ILE A 138 -0.57 -18.09 -9.50
CA ILE A 138 0.14 -19.37 -9.47
C ILE A 138 -0.38 -20.29 -10.58
N ALA A 139 -1.70 -20.40 -10.71
CA ALA A 139 -2.31 -21.23 -11.74
C ALA A 139 -1.93 -20.79 -13.16
N ASP A 140 -1.91 -19.48 -13.43
CA ASP A 140 -1.52 -18.94 -14.73
C ASP A 140 -0.03 -19.19 -15.02
N PHE A 141 0.85 -19.06 -14.02
CA PHE A 141 2.28 -19.35 -14.14
C PHE A 141 2.54 -20.82 -14.48
N PHE A 142 1.85 -21.74 -13.81
CA PHE A 142 1.95 -23.18 -14.07
C PHE A 142 1.01 -23.69 -15.18
N LYS A 143 0.30 -22.79 -15.87
CA LYS A 143 -0.71 -23.11 -16.90
C LYS A 143 -1.73 -24.17 -16.44
N MET A 144 -2.11 -24.12 -15.17
CA MET A 144 -2.98 -25.10 -14.52
C MET A 144 -4.44 -24.69 -14.63
N ASN A 145 -5.24 -25.49 -15.35
CA ASN A 145 -6.68 -25.28 -15.45
C ASN A 145 -7.37 -25.33 -14.06
N GLN A 146 -8.05 -24.25 -13.69
CA GLN A 146 -8.72 -24.06 -12.40
C GLN A 146 -10.20 -24.51 -12.38
N LYS A 147 -10.72 -25.15 -13.44
CA LYS A 147 -12.08 -25.73 -13.44
C LYS A 147 -12.22 -26.91 -12.45
N PRO A 148 -11.31 -27.91 -12.43
CA PRO A 148 -11.44 -29.04 -11.53
C PRO A 148 -11.12 -28.65 -10.07
N MET A 149 -11.95 -29.11 -9.12
CA MET A 149 -11.77 -28.81 -7.70
C MET A 149 -10.43 -29.28 -7.14
N SER A 150 -9.96 -30.46 -7.58
CA SER A 150 -8.66 -31.01 -7.17
C SER A 150 -7.49 -30.09 -7.50
N LYS A 151 -7.47 -29.51 -8.71
CA LYS A 151 -6.44 -28.55 -9.14
C LYS A 151 -6.51 -27.21 -8.40
N ARG A 152 -7.71 -26.81 -7.95
CA ARG A 152 -7.89 -25.64 -7.08
C ARG A 152 -7.29 -25.90 -5.70
N LEU A 153 -7.62 -27.05 -5.10
CA LEU A 153 -7.12 -27.46 -3.78
C LEU A 153 -5.61 -27.68 -3.77
N ALA A 154 -5.04 -28.21 -4.86
CA ALA A 154 -3.59 -28.41 -4.99
C ALA A 154 -2.78 -27.12 -4.83
N ILE A 155 -3.36 -25.96 -5.18
CA ILE A 155 -2.73 -24.64 -4.95
C ILE A 155 -3.20 -24.03 -3.64
N SER A 156 -4.51 -24.08 -3.36
CA SER A 156 -5.08 -23.45 -2.16
C SER A 156 -4.51 -24.03 -0.86
N ILE A 157 -4.42 -25.35 -0.72
CA ILE A 157 -4.00 -25.97 0.54
C ILE A 157 -2.57 -25.56 0.92
N PRO A 158 -1.55 -25.67 0.02
CA PRO A 158 -0.22 -25.16 0.32
C PRO A 158 -0.20 -23.66 0.60
N LEU A 159 -0.96 -22.86 -0.15
CA LEU A 159 -1.04 -21.41 0.06
C LEU A 159 -1.59 -21.06 1.45
N PHE A 160 -2.65 -21.73 1.91
CA PHE A 160 -3.20 -21.58 3.26
C PHE A 160 -2.23 -22.08 4.34
N ALA A 161 -1.51 -23.18 4.10
CA ALA A 161 -0.51 -23.67 5.04
C ALA A 161 0.63 -22.65 5.25
N ILE A 162 1.13 -22.06 4.16
CA ILE A 162 2.14 -20.98 4.22
C ILE A 162 1.57 -19.77 4.98
N ALA A 163 0.36 -19.32 4.64
CA ALA A 163 -0.23 -18.16 5.30
C ALA A 163 -0.52 -18.40 6.79
N PHE A 164 -0.92 -19.62 7.17
CA PHE A 164 -1.05 -20.01 8.57
C PHE A 164 0.30 -19.96 9.29
N GLY A 165 1.38 -20.44 8.66
CA GLY A 165 2.74 -20.28 9.20
C GLY A 165 3.13 -18.81 9.38
N LEU A 166 2.87 -17.97 8.38
CA LEU A 166 3.13 -16.52 8.46
C LEU A 166 2.31 -15.84 9.57
N SER A 167 1.10 -16.31 9.86
CA SER A 167 0.27 -15.76 10.96
C SER A 167 0.85 -15.96 12.35
N LYS A 168 1.87 -16.82 12.50
CA LYS A 168 2.61 -17.03 13.76
C LYS A 168 3.82 -16.12 13.92
N ILE A 169 4.19 -15.38 12.88
CA ILE A 169 5.28 -14.41 12.89
C ILE A 169 4.79 -13.11 13.51
N ASP A 170 5.69 -12.35 14.15
CA ASP A 170 5.39 -11.02 14.67
C ASP A 170 4.72 -10.13 13.60
N PHE A 171 3.59 -9.55 13.98
CA PHE A 171 2.77 -8.74 13.07
C PHE A 171 3.55 -7.53 12.55
N ASN A 172 4.32 -6.84 13.41
CA ASN A 172 5.04 -5.64 12.99
C ASN A 172 6.18 -5.95 12.02
N PHE A 173 6.85 -7.09 12.21
CA PHE A 173 7.82 -7.61 11.27
C PHE A 173 7.15 -7.95 9.94
N LEU A 174 6.07 -8.75 9.94
CA LEU A 174 5.36 -9.13 8.72
C LEU A 174 4.79 -7.91 7.98
N TRP A 175 4.24 -6.94 8.72
CA TRP A 175 3.68 -5.71 8.17
C TRP A 175 4.73 -4.86 7.45
N ARG A 176 5.95 -4.75 8.00
CA ARG A 176 7.06 -4.06 7.31
C ARG A 176 7.38 -4.68 5.96
N TYR A 177 7.46 -6.01 5.90
CA TYR A 177 7.70 -6.74 4.65
C TYR A 177 6.58 -6.56 3.63
N PHE A 178 5.33 -6.69 4.09
CA PHE A 178 4.16 -6.41 3.27
C PHE A 178 4.19 -4.98 2.72
N SER A 179 4.43 -4.00 3.58
CA SER A 179 4.43 -2.58 3.23
C SER A 179 5.44 -2.23 2.14
N TRP A 180 6.71 -2.62 2.29
CA TRP A 180 7.71 -2.29 1.27
C TRP A 180 7.52 -3.09 -0.02
N ALA A 181 7.09 -4.36 0.06
CA ALA A 181 6.78 -5.17 -1.13
C ALA A 181 5.58 -4.59 -1.91
N ASN A 182 4.56 -4.12 -1.19
CA ASN A 182 3.42 -3.41 -1.77
C ASN A 182 3.88 -2.14 -2.51
N GLN A 183 4.76 -1.33 -1.89
CA GLN A 183 5.23 -0.10 -2.54
C GLN A 183 6.17 -0.35 -3.71
N THR A 184 6.99 -1.40 -3.65
CA THR A 184 7.81 -1.83 -4.79
C THR A 184 6.92 -2.23 -5.97
N THR A 185 5.86 -2.98 -5.69
CA THR A 185 4.87 -3.35 -6.71
C THR A 185 4.18 -2.11 -7.28
N ALA A 186 3.74 -1.17 -6.43
CA ALA A 186 3.12 0.08 -6.87
C ALA A 186 4.04 0.88 -7.80
N MET A 187 5.32 1.04 -7.42
CA MET A 187 6.35 1.73 -8.19
C MET A 187 6.52 1.11 -9.60
N ILE A 188 6.66 -0.22 -9.68
CA ILE A 188 6.84 -0.92 -10.96
C ILE A 188 5.59 -0.74 -11.84
N LEU A 189 4.40 -0.88 -11.26
CA LEU A 189 3.14 -0.74 -11.99
C LEU A 189 2.91 0.70 -12.47
N LEU A 190 3.33 1.72 -11.71
CA LEU A 190 3.30 3.10 -12.15
C LEU A 190 4.22 3.36 -13.34
N TRP A 191 5.44 2.81 -13.35
CA TRP A 191 6.33 2.89 -14.51
C TRP A 191 5.75 2.18 -15.73
N ALA A 192 5.15 1.01 -15.54
CA ALA A 192 4.46 0.29 -16.61
C ALA A 192 3.28 1.10 -17.16
N ALA A 193 2.45 1.67 -16.29
CA ALA A 193 1.33 2.54 -16.67
C ALA A 193 1.80 3.82 -17.38
N ALA A 194 2.90 4.43 -16.93
CA ALA A 194 3.51 5.58 -17.58
C ALA A 194 3.94 5.23 -19.01
N MET A 195 4.60 4.09 -19.22
CA MET A 195 4.98 3.66 -20.57
C MET A 195 3.77 3.30 -21.43
N TYR A 196 2.74 2.68 -20.86
CA TYR A 196 1.48 2.42 -21.55
C TYR A 196 0.85 3.72 -22.06
N LEU A 197 0.75 4.75 -21.21
CA LEU A 197 0.21 6.06 -21.62
C LEU A 197 1.04 6.75 -22.70
N VAL A 198 2.37 6.56 -22.70
CA VAL A 198 3.25 7.05 -23.79
C VAL A 198 2.86 6.39 -25.12
N LYS A 199 2.71 5.06 -25.14
CA LYS A 199 2.33 4.30 -26.33
C LYS A 199 0.93 4.65 -26.84
N GLU A 200 -0.01 4.87 -25.93
CA GLU A 200 -1.38 5.29 -26.24
C GLU A 200 -1.51 6.79 -26.58
N LYS A 201 -0.40 7.54 -26.65
CA LYS A 201 -0.37 8.99 -26.93
C LYS A 201 -1.24 9.80 -25.97
N ARG A 202 -1.31 9.36 -24.71
CA ARG A 202 -2.01 10.03 -23.62
C ARG A 202 -1.02 10.72 -22.69
N LEU A 203 -1.54 11.55 -21.78
CA LEU A 203 -0.75 12.29 -20.81
C LEU A 203 -0.09 11.33 -19.80
N HIS A 204 1.11 10.84 -20.10
CA HIS A 204 1.85 9.90 -19.24
C HIS A 204 2.32 10.50 -17.91
N TRP A 205 2.39 11.83 -17.80
CA TRP A 205 2.83 12.53 -16.60
C TRP A 205 1.99 12.20 -15.37
N ILE A 206 0.71 11.86 -15.55
CA ILE A 206 -0.18 11.43 -14.46
C ILE A 206 0.34 10.18 -13.73
N ALA A 207 1.05 9.29 -14.42
CA ALA A 207 1.68 8.11 -13.84
C ALA A 207 3.19 8.31 -13.60
N THR A 208 3.87 9.10 -14.45
CA THR A 208 5.31 9.32 -14.37
C THR A 208 5.71 10.07 -13.10
N ILE A 209 4.97 11.13 -12.72
CA ILE A 209 5.29 11.91 -11.51
C ILE A 209 5.18 11.04 -10.25
N PRO A 210 4.06 10.31 -10.02
CA PRO A 210 4.01 9.35 -8.92
C PRO A 210 5.07 8.26 -9.01
N ALA A 211 5.43 7.78 -10.21
CA ALA A 211 6.44 6.74 -10.38
C ALA A 211 7.82 7.21 -9.87
N ILE A 212 8.23 8.41 -10.24
CA ILE A 212 9.49 9.03 -9.78
C ILE A 212 9.47 9.16 -8.26
N PHE A 213 8.39 9.71 -7.70
CA PHE A 213 8.24 9.91 -6.27
C PHE A 213 8.32 8.59 -5.49
N MET A 214 7.56 7.59 -5.92
CA MET A 214 7.54 6.28 -5.26
C MET A 214 8.85 5.52 -5.43
N THR A 215 9.58 5.74 -6.54
CA THR A 215 10.94 5.21 -6.71
C THR A 215 11.86 5.75 -5.62
N ALA A 216 11.83 7.07 -5.39
CA ALA A 216 12.65 7.69 -4.36
C ALA A 216 12.29 7.19 -2.96
N VAL A 217 10.99 7.10 -2.65
CA VAL A 217 10.50 6.54 -1.37
C VAL A 217 10.97 5.11 -1.16
N THR A 218 10.71 4.22 -2.12
CA THR A 218 10.97 2.78 -1.99
C THR A 218 12.46 2.48 -1.87
N PHE A 219 13.31 3.08 -2.72
CA PHE A 219 14.75 2.84 -2.63
C PHE A 219 15.36 3.47 -1.39
N THR A 220 14.95 4.69 -1.00
CA THR A 220 15.44 5.30 0.25
C THR A 220 15.06 4.45 1.46
N TYR A 221 13.83 3.93 1.50
CA TYR A 221 13.40 3.01 2.56
C TYR A 221 14.24 1.74 2.59
N LEU A 222 14.40 1.05 1.45
CA LEU A 222 15.18 -0.19 1.39
C LEU A 222 16.63 0.01 1.82
N LEU A 223 17.24 1.15 1.47
CA LEU A 223 18.59 1.47 1.90
C LEU A 223 18.69 1.69 3.42
N GLN A 224 17.67 2.29 4.02
CA GLN A 224 17.71 2.74 5.41
C GLN A 224 17.14 1.74 6.41
N ALA A 225 16.14 0.95 6.00
CA ALA A 225 15.41 0.07 6.90
C ALA A 225 16.30 -1.06 7.43
N PRO A 226 16.12 -1.50 8.69
CA PRO A 226 16.90 -2.60 9.27
C PRO A 226 16.72 -3.93 8.52
N GLU A 227 15.53 -4.18 7.97
CA GLU A 227 15.25 -5.34 7.12
C GLU A 227 15.79 -5.21 5.68
N GLY A 228 16.31 -4.04 5.32
CA GLY A 228 16.97 -3.77 4.05
C GLY A 228 18.48 -3.68 4.22
N PHE A 229 19.10 -2.57 3.82
CA PHE A 229 20.56 -2.38 3.91
C PHE A 229 21.03 -1.70 5.20
N GLY A 230 20.11 -1.18 6.03
CA GLY A 230 20.45 -0.58 7.33
C GLY A 230 21.41 0.62 7.27
N LEU A 231 21.48 1.33 6.15
CA LEU A 231 22.40 2.45 5.93
C LEU A 231 21.91 3.73 6.61
N ALA A 232 22.85 4.56 7.05
CA ALA A 232 22.56 5.85 7.64
C ALA A 232 21.83 6.78 6.68
N THR A 233 20.97 7.66 7.21
CA THR A 233 20.19 8.64 6.44
C THR A 233 21.04 9.49 5.48
N SER A 234 22.26 9.85 5.89
CA SER A 234 23.23 10.62 5.09
C SER A 234 23.67 9.91 3.81
N ILE A 235 23.56 8.58 3.75
CA ILE A 235 23.89 7.76 2.57
C ILE A 235 22.61 7.36 1.84
N SER A 236 21.60 6.89 2.57
CA SER A 236 20.35 6.36 2.00
C SER A 236 19.61 7.37 1.14
N TYR A 237 19.55 8.64 1.56
CA TYR A 237 18.87 9.71 0.82
C TYR A 237 19.54 10.03 -0.53
N PRO A 238 20.83 10.42 -0.57
CA PRO A 238 21.47 10.74 -1.85
C PRO A 238 21.51 9.52 -2.77
N VAL A 239 21.80 8.32 -2.26
CA VAL A 239 21.83 7.11 -3.10
C VAL A 239 20.43 6.76 -3.63
N GLY A 240 19.38 6.85 -2.81
CA GLY A 240 18.00 6.63 -3.25
C GLY A 240 17.56 7.61 -4.35
N LEU A 241 17.95 8.89 -4.22
CA LEU A 241 17.70 9.92 -5.23
C LEU A 241 18.50 9.69 -6.52
N LEU A 242 19.76 9.25 -6.41
CA LEU A 242 20.59 8.91 -7.58
C LEU A 242 20.00 7.72 -8.35
N ILE A 243 19.53 6.68 -7.65
CA ILE A 243 18.83 5.54 -8.28
C ILE A 243 17.58 6.04 -9.01
N THR A 244 16.80 6.91 -8.35
CA THR A 244 15.59 7.51 -8.94
C THR A 244 15.91 8.30 -10.20
N LEU A 245 16.96 9.13 -10.17
CA LEU A 245 17.42 9.87 -11.33
C LEU A 245 17.83 8.93 -12.46
N GLY A 246 18.60 7.88 -12.17
CA GLY A 246 19.00 6.86 -13.13
C GLY A 246 17.81 6.20 -13.82
N ILE A 247 16.82 5.73 -13.05
CA ILE A 247 15.60 5.12 -13.61
C ILE A 247 14.79 6.12 -14.44
N THR A 248 14.70 7.38 -13.97
CA THR A 248 13.99 8.44 -14.70
C THR A 248 14.66 8.76 -16.03
N LEU A 249 15.99 8.81 -16.08
CA LEU A 249 16.75 9.02 -17.31
C LEU A 249 16.61 7.83 -18.27
N LEU A 250 16.61 6.60 -17.75
CA LEU A 250 16.35 5.39 -18.53
C LEU A 250 14.95 5.43 -19.16
N PHE A 251 13.93 5.81 -18.38
CA PHE A 251 12.58 6.00 -18.89
C PHE A 251 12.52 7.09 -19.96
N ALA A 252 13.11 8.26 -19.72
CA ALA A 252 13.15 9.35 -20.69
C ALA A 252 13.82 8.95 -22.01
N SER A 253 14.91 8.18 -21.95
CA SER A 253 15.58 7.60 -23.12
C SER A 253 14.65 6.65 -23.90
N LYS A 254 13.93 5.77 -23.19
CA LYS A 254 12.95 4.86 -23.81
C LYS A 254 11.79 5.61 -24.44
N VAL A 255 11.24 6.63 -23.78
CA VAL A 255 10.17 7.47 -24.34
C VAL A 255 10.63 8.18 -25.62
N ARG A 256 11.85 8.72 -25.63
CA ARG A 256 12.43 9.34 -26.84
C ARG A 256 12.57 8.34 -27.99
N LYS A 257 12.99 7.11 -27.70
CA LYS A 257 13.10 6.05 -28.71
C LYS A 257 11.72 5.68 -29.27
N GLU A 258 10.74 5.45 -28.41
CA GLU A 258 9.38 5.09 -28.81
C GLU A 258 8.77 6.16 -29.73
N ARG A 259 8.86 7.43 -29.33
CA ARG A 259 8.36 8.56 -30.14
C ARG A 259 9.10 8.74 -31.47
N LYS A 260 10.36 8.32 -31.59
CA LYS A 260 11.14 8.40 -32.84
C LYS A 260 10.79 7.28 -33.81
N THR A 261 10.57 6.05 -33.31
CA THR A 261 10.16 4.91 -34.13
C THR A 261 8.81 5.14 -34.80
N GLU A 262 7.97 6.03 -34.26
CA GLU A 262 6.69 6.41 -34.86
C GLU A 262 6.78 7.53 -35.93
N ILE A 263 7.92 8.22 -36.07
CA ILE A 263 8.11 9.30 -37.07
C ILE A 263 8.71 8.76 -38.38
N LEU A 264 9.27 7.53 -38.35
CA LEU A 264 9.80 6.80 -39.50
C LEU A 264 8.77 5.80 -40.02
#